data_AF-A0A3N4V5Y5-F1
#
_entry.id   AF-A0A3N4V5Y5-F1
#
_cell.length_a   1.000
_cell.length_b   1.000
_cell.length_c   1.000
_cell.angle_alpha   90.00
_cell.angle_beta   90.00
_cell.angle_gamma   90.00
#
_symmetry.space_group_name_H-M   'P 1'
#
loop_
_entity.id
_entity.type
_entity.pdbx_description
1 polymer ?
#
loop_
_entity_poly.entity_id
_entity_poly.type
_entity_poly.pdbx_seq_one_letter_code
_entity_poly.pdbx_strand_id
1 'polypeptide(L)'
;MSATHDEEAKVRDAEVARLHPDLERRHLRATLPARVVLRDIEKHEGDRELKLVGESYIVAVVNSRAVQFYAGSDPVFDAGSIDVTRIVDVETGSEFDYTPPRLNPTVRLKIQEGTTTLDVDLEVFTFDGTELHQSTEIDADLAWWKSATSH
;
A
#
# COMPACT_ATOMS: atom_id res chain seq x y z
N MET A 1 -4.30 -4.83 -20.35
CA MET A 1 -3.13 -4.32 -19.61
C MET A 1 -2.98 -4.97 -18.22
N SER A 2 -3.90 -5.84 -17.75
CA SER A 2 -3.80 -6.43 -16.40
C SER A 2 -2.76 -7.54 -16.26
N ALA A 3 -2.59 -8.40 -17.28
CA ALA A 3 -1.75 -9.60 -17.18
C ALA A 3 -0.31 -9.35 -16.71
N THR A 4 0.29 -8.19 -17.01
CA THR A 4 1.63 -7.85 -16.49
C THR A 4 1.57 -7.53 -14.99
N HIS A 5 0.60 -6.75 -14.53
CA HIS A 5 0.45 -6.44 -13.11
C HIS A 5 0.06 -7.66 -12.28
N ASP A 6 -0.71 -8.58 -12.85
CA ASP A 6 -1.11 -9.84 -12.23
C ASP A 6 0.12 -10.74 -11.99
N GLU A 7 0.99 -10.91 -13.00
CA GLU A 7 2.24 -11.66 -12.85
C GLU A 7 3.21 -10.97 -11.88
N GLU A 8 3.33 -9.63 -11.93
CA GLU A 8 4.13 -8.87 -10.97
C GLU A 8 3.61 -9.03 -9.54
N ALA A 9 2.29 -9.03 -9.35
CA ALA A 9 1.65 -9.22 -8.05
C ALA A 9 1.92 -10.62 -7.50
N LYS A 10 1.85 -11.65 -8.35
CA LYS A 10 2.16 -13.03 -7.95
C LYS A 10 3.59 -13.20 -7.45
N VAL A 11 4.56 -12.66 -8.17
CA VAL A 11 5.98 -12.74 -7.76
C VAL A 11 6.18 -12.00 -6.44
N ARG A 12 5.60 -10.82 -6.30
CA ARG A 12 5.68 -10.04 -5.06
C ARG A 12 4.98 -10.70 -3.89
N ASP A 13 3.77 -11.22 -4.06
CA ASP A 13 3.04 -11.91 -2.98
C ASP A 13 3.83 -13.10 -2.47
N ALA A 14 4.38 -13.91 -3.37
CA ALA A 14 5.20 -15.07 -3.00
C ALA A 14 6.46 -14.67 -2.21
N GLU A 15 7.15 -13.61 -2.61
CA GLU A 15 8.33 -13.14 -1.90
C GLU A 15 7.99 -12.52 -0.55
N VAL A 16 6.93 -11.70 -0.46
CA VAL A 16 6.48 -11.13 0.81
C VAL A 16 5.99 -12.23 1.75
N ALA A 17 5.32 -13.27 1.24
CA ALA A 17 4.93 -14.44 2.02
C ALA A 17 6.15 -15.19 2.59
N ARG A 18 7.24 -15.27 1.83
CA ARG A 18 8.50 -15.85 2.28
C ARG A 18 9.18 -15.02 3.37
N LEU A 19 9.11 -13.69 3.26
CA LEU A 19 9.67 -12.75 4.25
C LEU A 19 8.85 -12.69 5.54
N HIS A 20 7.51 -12.80 5.42
CA HIS A 20 6.55 -12.63 6.50
C HIS A 20 5.50 -13.75 6.48
N PRO A 21 5.87 -14.99 6.85
CA PRO A 21 5.00 -16.16 6.71
C PRO A 21 3.72 -16.09 7.56
N ASP A 22 3.77 -15.35 8.66
CA ASP A 22 2.69 -15.27 9.64
C ASP A 22 1.85 -13.98 9.54
N LEU A 23 2.19 -13.09 8.59
CA LEU A 23 1.49 -11.82 8.43
C LEU A 23 0.53 -11.86 7.24
N GLU A 24 -0.65 -11.30 7.44
CA GLU A 24 -1.59 -11.06 6.36
C GLU A 24 -1.04 -9.98 5.41
N ARG A 25 -1.09 -10.28 4.11
CA ARG A 25 -0.61 -9.41 3.03
C ARG A 25 -1.76 -8.65 2.42
N ARG A 26 -1.63 -7.33 2.33
CA ARG A 26 -2.61 -6.44 1.71
C ARG A 26 -2.10 -6.00 0.35
N HIS A 27 -2.89 -6.21 -0.68
CA HIS A 27 -2.56 -5.81 -2.04
C HIS A 27 -3.17 -4.43 -2.30
N LEU A 28 -2.37 -3.51 -2.80
CA LEU A 28 -2.74 -2.10 -2.87
C LEU A 28 -2.25 -1.48 -4.18
N ARG A 29 -2.89 -0.38 -4.59
CA ARG A 29 -2.30 0.61 -5.48
C ARG A 29 -2.05 1.90 -4.68
N ALA A 30 -0.81 2.35 -4.65
CA ALA A 30 -0.47 3.63 -4.05
C ALA A 30 -0.87 4.77 -5.00
N THR A 31 -1.69 5.69 -4.49
CA THR A 31 -2.05 6.93 -5.19
C THR A 31 -0.82 7.81 -5.40
N LEU A 32 -0.88 8.81 -6.29
CA LEU A 32 0.25 9.74 -6.46
C LEU A 32 0.70 10.40 -5.13
N PRO A 33 -0.21 10.98 -4.31
CA PRO A 33 0.16 11.52 -3.01
C PRO A 33 0.83 10.49 -2.09
N ALA A 34 0.29 9.27 -2.02
CA ALA A 34 0.87 8.21 -1.20
C ALA A 34 2.31 7.89 -1.61
N ARG A 35 2.61 7.84 -2.91
CA ARG A 35 3.97 7.56 -3.39
C ARG A 35 4.96 8.67 -3.05
N VAL A 36 4.51 9.92 -3.07
CA VAL A 36 5.32 11.07 -2.64
C VAL A 36 5.61 10.95 -1.15
N VAL A 37 4.60 10.69 -0.32
CA VAL A 37 4.76 10.55 1.13
C VAL A 37 5.66 9.37 1.49
N LEU A 38 5.46 8.20 0.90
CA LEU A 38 6.28 7.01 1.16
C LEU A 38 7.77 7.25 0.82
N ARG A 39 8.05 8.00 -0.25
CA ARG A 39 9.43 8.38 -0.60
C ARG A 39 10.02 9.40 0.36
N ASP A 40 9.23 10.36 0.82
CA ASP A 40 9.69 11.41 1.73
C ASP A 40 9.99 10.87 3.13
N ILE A 41 9.13 9.97 3.65
CA ILE A 41 9.29 9.38 4.99
C ILE A 41 10.53 8.51 5.08
N GLU A 42 10.78 7.65 4.09
CA GLU A 42 11.84 6.64 4.18
C GLU A 42 13.19 7.09 3.60
N LYS A 43 13.24 8.25 2.94
CA LYS A 43 14.46 8.81 2.33
C LYS A 43 15.35 7.71 1.75
N HIS A 44 14.79 6.82 0.93
CA HIS A 44 15.48 5.62 0.47
C HIS A 44 16.85 5.98 -0.11
N GLU A 45 17.91 5.57 0.57
CA GLU A 45 19.28 5.61 0.06
C GLU A 45 19.53 4.29 -0.68
N GLY A 46 19.26 4.29 -1.99
CA GLY A 46 19.47 3.12 -2.85
C GLY A 46 19.11 3.38 -4.31
N ASP A 47 19.49 2.48 -5.20
CA ASP A 47 19.28 2.63 -6.66
C ASP A 47 17.81 2.42 -7.11
N ARG A 48 16.93 1.97 -6.19
CA ARG A 48 15.54 1.61 -6.51
C ARG A 48 14.56 2.44 -5.69
N GLU A 49 13.67 3.13 -6.38
CA GLU A 49 12.67 4.01 -5.78
C GLU A 49 11.27 3.64 -6.27
N LEU A 50 10.27 3.90 -5.42
CA LEU A 50 8.87 3.81 -5.83
C LEU A 50 8.61 4.81 -6.98
N LYS A 51 8.09 4.33 -8.09
CA LYS A 51 7.84 5.14 -9.29
C LYS A 51 6.74 6.17 -9.01
N LEU A 52 7.01 7.46 -9.20
CA LEU A 52 5.99 8.51 -9.02
C LEU A 52 5.01 8.62 -10.20
N VAL A 53 5.40 8.17 -11.40
CA VAL A 53 4.57 8.25 -12.60
C VAL A 53 4.02 6.87 -12.95
N GLY A 54 2.76 6.82 -13.39
CA GLY A 54 2.05 5.58 -13.71
C GLY A 54 1.37 4.98 -12.48
N GLU A 55 1.07 3.69 -12.53
CA GLU A 55 0.50 2.94 -11.41
C GLU A 55 1.62 2.34 -10.56
N SER A 56 1.39 2.23 -9.25
CA SER A 56 2.31 1.53 -8.35
C SER A 56 1.52 0.62 -7.44
N TYR A 57 1.29 -0.58 -7.96
CA TYR A 57 0.84 -1.68 -7.12
C TYR A 57 1.93 -2.00 -6.11
N ILE A 58 1.55 -2.30 -4.88
CA ILE A 58 2.42 -2.67 -3.77
C ILE A 58 1.73 -3.74 -2.91
N VAL A 59 2.53 -4.46 -2.12
CA VAL A 59 2.01 -5.34 -1.05
C VAL A 59 2.42 -4.74 0.28
N ALA A 60 1.49 -4.61 1.20
CA ALA A 60 1.74 -4.19 2.57
C ALA A 60 1.58 -5.34 3.56
N VAL A 61 2.38 -5.35 4.61
CA VAL A 61 2.17 -6.15 5.81
C VAL A 61 2.24 -5.23 7.02
N VAL A 62 1.50 -5.56 8.08
CA VAL A 62 1.55 -4.82 9.33
C VAL A 62 2.13 -5.74 10.40
N ASN A 63 3.25 -5.32 10.97
CA ASN A 63 3.88 -5.99 12.10
C ASN A 63 3.74 -5.12 13.37
N SER A 64 4.26 -5.59 14.50
CA SER A 64 4.16 -4.88 15.80
C SER A 64 4.81 -3.49 15.85
N ARG A 65 5.58 -3.09 14.83
CA ARG A 65 6.34 -1.83 14.79
C ARG A 65 5.98 -0.95 13.60
N ALA A 66 5.69 -1.54 12.45
CA ALA A 66 5.50 -0.78 11.22
C ALA A 66 4.51 -1.44 10.27
N VAL A 67 3.92 -0.59 9.43
CA VAL A 67 3.38 -0.98 8.12
C VAL A 67 4.54 -0.99 7.14
N GLN A 68 4.88 -2.14 6.58
CA GLN A 68 5.95 -2.28 5.58
C GLN A 68 5.35 -2.46 4.20
N PHE A 69 5.88 -1.75 3.21
CA PHE A 69 5.41 -1.76 1.83
C PHE A 69 6.47 -2.35 0.91
N TYR A 70 6.05 -3.21 -0.02
CA TYR A 70 6.92 -3.88 -0.97
C TYR A 70 6.49 -3.57 -2.40
N ALA A 71 7.45 -3.28 -3.27
CA ALA A 71 7.24 -3.01 -4.68
C ALA A 71 8.17 -3.83 -5.57
N GLY A 72 7.95 -3.76 -6.89
CA GLY A 72 8.72 -4.52 -7.86
C GLY A 72 8.34 -6.00 -7.94
N SER A 73 8.92 -6.65 -8.93
CA SER A 73 8.71 -8.08 -9.25
C SER A 73 10.03 -8.78 -9.56
N ASP A 74 11.06 -8.05 -10.04
CA ASP A 74 12.39 -8.60 -10.27
C ASP A 74 13.52 -7.58 -10.01
N PRO A 75 14.16 -7.63 -8.83
CA PRO A 75 13.63 -8.13 -7.58
C PRO A 75 12.50 -7.28 -7.00
N VAL A 76 11.76 -7.92 -6.09
CA VAL A 76 10.92 -7.28 -5.09
C VAL A 76 11.81 -6.53 -4.11
N PHE A 77 11.42 -5.32 -3.72
CA PHE A 77 12.20 -4.46 -2.83
C PHE A 77 11.30 -3.75 -1.81
N ASP A 78 11.90 -3.31 -0.72
CA ASP A 78 11.23 -2.48 0.30
C ASP A 78 10.95 -1.09 -0.29
N ALA A 79 9.68 -0.77 -0.46
CA ALA A 79 9.19 0.50 -0.98
C ALA A 79 9.04 1.57 0.11
N GLY A 80 9.16 1.17 1.37
CA GLY A 80 9.13 2.03 2.54
C GLY A 80 8.37 1.41 3.71
N SER A 81 8.49 2.01 4.89
CA SER A 81 7.74 1.65 6.07
C SER A 81 7.16 2.88 6.78
N ILE A 82 6.10 2.67 7.55
CA ILE A 82 5.51 3.67 8.42
C ILE A 82 5.44 3.05 9.81
N ASP A 83 6.08 3.68 10.79
CA ASP A 83 5.94 3.28 12.20
C ASP A 83 4.46 3.35 12.62
N VAL A 84 3.93 2.26 13.20
CA VAL A 84 2.51 2.20 13.60
C VAL A 84 2.16 3.25 14.63
N THR A 85 3.11 3.68 15.46
CA THR A 85 2.92 4.74 16.47
C THR A 85 2.74 6.13 15.86
N ARG A 86 3.14 6.30 14.59
CA ARG A 86 2.90 7.54 13.82
C ARG A 86 1.52 7.53 13.15
N ILE A 87 0.84 6.40 13.07
CA ILE A 87 -0.50 6.31 12.49
C ILE A 87 -1.51 6.75 13.54
N VAL A 88 -2.00 7.98 13.41
CA VAL A 88 -2.92 8.59 14.39
C VAL A 88 -4.39 8.32 14.08
N ASP A 89 -4.69 7.95 12.84
CA ASP A 89 -6.05 7.63 12.40
C ASP A 89 -6.02 6.81 11.10
N VAL A 90 -7.09 6.06 10.88
CA VAL A 90 -7.35 5.33 9.65
C VAL A 90 -8.79 5.59 9.24
N GLU A 91 -9.00 6.13 8.04
CA GLU A 91 -10.34 6.46 7.54
C GLU A 91 -10.51 6.08 6.07
N THR A 92 -11.71 6.26 5.53
CA THR A 92 -11.92 6.17 4.09
C THR A 92 -11.50 7.48 3.42
N GLY A 93 -10.75 7.37 2.34
CA GLY A 93 -10.46 8.44 1.41
C GLY A 93 -11.08 8.16 0.05
N SER A 94 -10.69 8.96 -0.94
CA SER A 94 -11.03 8.68 -2.33
C SER A 94 -10.01 9.26 -3.30
N GLU A 95 -9.72 8.52 -4.37
CA GLU A 95 -8.93 9.01 -5.49
C GLU A 95 -9.82 9.18 -6.73
N PHE A 96 -9.68 10.32 -7.41
CA PHE A 96 -10.36 10.56 -8.66
C PHE A 96 -9.51 10.06 -9.83
N ASP A 97 -10.02 9.04 -10.52
CA ASP A 97 -9.49 8.57 -11.80
C ASP A 97 -10.19 9.36 -12.91
N TYR A 98 -9.41 10.00 -13.78
CA TYR A 98 -9.92 10.90 -14.80
C TYR A 98 -10.37 10.17 -16.06
N THR A 99 -10.08 8.87 -16.25
CA THR A 99 -10.36 8.19 -17.53
C THR A 99 -10.60 6.68 -17.38
N PRO A 100 -11.87 6.21 -17.30
CA PRO A 100 -13.11 6.99 -17.23
C PRO A 100 -13.25 7.71 -15.88
N PRO A 101 -13.93 8.88 -15.81
CA PRO A 101 -14.19 9.58 -14.56
C PRO A 101 -14.87 8.68 -13.51
N ARG A 102 -14.13 8.32 -12.46
CA ARG A 102 -14.65 7.55 -11.32
C ARG A 102 -13.95 7.95 -10.03
N LEU A 103 -14.70 7.87 -8.93
CA LEU A 103 -14.17 8.04 -7.59
C LEU A 103 -13.90 6.65 -7.01
N ASN A 104 -12.63 6.28 -6.86
CA ASN A 104 -12.25 5.01 -6.28
C ASN A 104 -12.09 5.17 -4.76
N PRO A 105 -12.73 4.31 -3.95
CA PRO A 105 -12.55 4.34 -2.51
C PRO A 105 -11.11 3.96 -2.14
N THR A 106 -10.55 4.66 -1.16
CA THR A 106 -9.21 4.36 -0.63
C THR A 106 -9.27 4.17 0.88
N VAL A 107 -8.31 3.41 1.42
CA VAL A 107 -7.95 3.51 2.83
C VAL A 107 -6.95 4.64 2.98
N ARG A 108 -7.23 5.56 3.90
CA ARG A 108 -6.37 6.69 4.24
C ARG A 108 -5.70 6.42 5.58
N LEU A 109 -4.37 6.31 5.56
CA LEU A 109 -3.57 6.33 6.78
C LEU A 109 -3.20 7.79 7.08
N LYS A 110 -3.57 8.30 8.25
CA LYS A 110 -3.12 9.61 8.73
C LYS A 110 -1.86 9.43 9.55
N ILE A 111 -0.77 10.04 9.09
CA ILE A 111 0.56 9.88 9.66
C ILE A 111 0.99 11.18 10.33
N GLN A 112 1.35 11.12 11.59
CA GLN A 112 1.95 12.25 12.30
C GLN A 112 3.44 12.36 11.95
N GLU A 113 3.82 13.51 11.40
CA GLU A 113 5.20 13.89 11.11
C GLU A 113 5.50 15.25 11.74
N GLY A 114 6.17 15.25 12.90
CA GLY A 114 6.36 16.46 13.70
C GLY A 114 5.02 17.06 14.12
N THR A 115 4.73 18.28 13.65
CA THR A 115 3.44 18.97 13.90
C THR A 115 2.44 18.84 12.74
N THR A 116 2.80 18.11 11.68
CA THR A 116 1.99 17.98 10.46
C THR A 116 1.39 16.58 10.39
N THR A 117 0.17 16.49 9.85
CA THR A 117 -0.44 15.20 9.50
C THR A 117 -0.36 15.02 7.98
N LEU A 118 0.17 13.87 7.56
CA LEU A 118 0.27 13.46 6.16
C LEU A 118 -0.77 12.38 5.87
N ASP A 119 -1.40 12.46 4.70
CA ASP A 119 -2.36 11.46 4.23
C ASP A 119 -1.70 10.49 3.26
N VAL A 120 -1.84 9.19 3.52
CA VAL A 120 -1.44 8.12 2.59
C VAL A 120 -2.70 7.37 2.16
N ASP A 121 -3.20 7.74 0.98
CA ASP A 121 -4.34 7.10 0.33
C ASP A 121 -3.92 5.87 -0.47
N LEU A 122 -4.52 4.73 -0.16
CA LEU A 122 -4.23 3.42 -0.74
C LEU A 122 -5.51 2.82 -1.30
N GLU A 123 -5.55 2.55 -2.59
CA GLU A 123 -6.64 1.75 -3.17
C GLU A 123 -6.38 0.27 -2.87
N VAL A 124 -7.40 -0.44 -2.39
CA VAL A 124 -7.26 -1.82 -1.92
C VAL A 124 -7.68 -2.80 -3.01
N PHE A 125 -6.90 -3.87 -3.14
CA PHE A 125 -7.14 -4.96 -4.07
C PHE A 125 -7.21 -6.29 -3.30
N THR A 126 -8.04 -7.21 -3.79
CA THR A 126 -8.00 -8.62 -3.44
C THR A 126 -7.15 -9.36 -4.47
N PHE A 127 -6.40 -10.36 -4.01
CA PHE A 127 -5.57 -11.20 -4.86
C PHE A 127 -5.97 -12.66 -4.67
N ASP A 128 -6.40 -13.31 -5.74
CA ASP A 128 -6.87 -14.71 -5.71
C ASP A 128 -5.74 -15.74 -5.94
N GLY A 129 -4.49 -15.26 -6.01
CA GLY A 129 -3.31 -16.05 -6.37
C GLY A 129 -2.94 -15.99 -7.85
N THR A 130 -3.82 -15.40 -8.68
CA THR A 130 -3.62 -15.22 -10.12
C THR A 130 -3.79 -13.77 -10.53
N GLU A 131 -4.90 -13.13 -10.16
CA GLU A 131 -5.27 -11.79 -10.64
C GLU A 131 -5.58 -10.83 -9.48
N LEU A 132 -5.28 -9.54 -9.71
CA LEU A 132 -5.68 -8.45 -8.82
C LEU A 132 -7.08 -7.96 -9.17
N HIS A 133 -7.98 -7.99 -8.19
CA HIS A 133 -9.33 -7.46 -8.31
C HIS A 133 -9.49 -6.26 -7.38
N GLN A 134 -10.10 -5.19 -7.87
CA GLN A 134 -10.41 -4.04 -7.01
C GLN A 134 -11.31 -4.50 -5.86
N SER A 135 -10.97 -4.13 -4.62
CA SER A 135 -11.80 -4.49 -3.46
C SER A 135 -13.16 -3.82 -3.55
N THR A 136 -14.22 -4.58 -3.28
CA THR A 136 -15.59 -4.07 -3.15
C THR A 136 -16.01 -3.91 -1.69
N GLU A 137 -15.14 -4.23 -0.73
CA GLU A 137 -15.46 -4.32 0.70
C GLU A 137 -14.64 -3.31 1.53
N ILE A 138 -14.71 -2.03 1.16
CA ILE A 138 -13.91 -0.98 1.81
C ILE A 138 -14.10 -0.89 3.33
N ASP A 139 -15.30 -1.20 3.84
CA ASP A 139 -15.57 -1.19 5.28
C ASP A 139 -14.81 -2.31 6.02
N ALA A 140 -14.70 -3.49 5.40
CA ALA A 140 -13.93 -4.61 5.95
C ALA A 140 -12.43 -4.30 5.90
N ASP A 141 -11.97 -3.71 4.79
CA ASP A 141 -10.59 -3.26 4.64
C ASP A 141 -10.23 -2.21 5.70
N LEU A 142 -11.10 -1.22 5.91
CA LEU A 142 -10.93 -0.19 6.93
C LEU A 142 -10.88 -0.79 8.34
N ALA A 143 -11.78 -1.73 8.66
CA ALA A 143 -11.79 -2.40 9.94
C ALA A 143 -10.50 -3.18 10.19
N TRP A 144 -10.00 -3.87 9.16
CA TRP A 144 -8.71 -4.56 9.22
C TRP A 144 -7.57 -3.59 9.51
N TRP A 145 -7.45 -2.50 8.74
CA TRP A 145 -6.37 -1.53 8.92
C TRP A 145 -6.40 -0.91 10.32
N LYS A 146 -7.57 -0.50 10.79
CA LYS A 146 -7.75 0.00 12.16
C LYS A 146 -7.28 -1.01 13.21
N SER A 147 -7.67 -2.28 13.05
CA SER A 147 -7.25 -3.33 13.98
C SER A 147 -5.74 -3.56 13.92
N ALA A 148 -5.17 -3.64 12.72
CA ALA A 148 -3.77 -3.98 12.51
C ALA A 148 -2.82 -2.87 12.97
N THR A 149 -3.23 -1.60 12.89
CA THR A 149 -2.40 -0.45 13.29
C THR A 149 -2.77 0.12 14.66
N SER A 150 -3.76 -0.45 15.36
CA SER A 150 -4.10 -0.04 16.71
C SER A 150 -3.02 -0.47 17.70
N HIS A 151 -2.65 0.44 18.59
CA HIS A 151 -1.62 0.27 19.61
C HIS A 151 -2.08 0.87 20.93
#